data_AF-A0A949I5J1-F1
#
_entry.id   AF-A0A949I5J1-F1
#
_cell.length_a   1.000
_cell.length_b   1.000
_cell.length_c   1.000
_cell.angle_alpha   90.00
_cell.angle_beta   90.00
_cell.angle_gamma   90.00
#
_symmetry.space_group_name_H-M   'P 1'
#
loop_
_entity.id
_entity.type
_entity.pdbx_description
1 polymer ?
#
loop_
_entity_poly.entity_id
_entity_poly.type
_entity_poly.pdbx_seq_one_letter_code
_entity_poly.pdbx_strand_id
1 'polypeptide(L)'
;DEPVLRDLTWRIRSDEVQHYKHFYHAFVRYRQAEALHRPGVLAALWRRVAELRASDADVALRHAAAWRWREGAQRPSDAQVHRRVYALMARSYPVDLAVRMALKPLRLPPAMQRWTERPMAALVRQAILH
;
A
#
# COMPACT_ATOMS: atom_id res chain seq x y z
N ASP A 1 22.37 -0.07 11.26
CA ASP A 1 21.43 -1.20 11.07
C ASP A 1 20.86 -1.65 12.40
N GLU A 2 19.55 -1.45 12.61
CA GLU A 2 18.86 -1.88 13.83
C GLU A 2 18.21 -3.26 13.58
N PRO A 3 18.78 -4.36 14.12
CA PRO A 3 18.38 -5.71 13.73
C PRO A 3 16.96 -6.08 14.18
N VAL A 4 16.51 -5.54 15.31
CA VAL A 4 15.19 -5.81 15.89
C VAL A 4 14.08 -5.21 15.04
N LEU A 5 14.20 -3.93 14.66
CA LEU A 5 13.21 -3.28 13.77
C LEU A 5 13.16 -3.96 12.40
N ARG A 6 14.31 -4.41 11.88
CA ARG A 6 14.35 -5.15 10.62
C ARG A 6 13.60 -6.49 10.71
N ASP A 7 13.77 -7.24 11.80
CA ASP A 7 13.04 -8.50 12.00
C ASP A 7 11.52 -8.26 12.16
N LEU A 8 11.14 -7.28 12.98
CA LEU A 8 9.72 -6.91 13.18
C LEU A 8 9.05 -6.49 11.88
N THR A 9 9.68 -5.60 11.10
CA THR A 9 9.14 -5.15 9.81
C THR A 9 9.07 -6.28 8.78
N TRP A 10 10.00 -7.23 8.83
CA TRP A 10 9.94 -8.44 7.98
C TRP A 10 8.75 -9.34 8.34
N ARG A 11 8.48 -9.54 9.64
CA ARG A 11 7.33 -10.33 10.11
C ARG A 11 6.02 -9.66 9.73
N ILE A 12 5.87 -8.36 10.00
CA ILE A 12 4.70 -7.57 9.60
C ILE A 12 4.46 -7.69 8.10
N ARG A 13 5.51 -7.50 7.27
CA ARG A 13 5.40 -7.66 5.83
C ARG A 13 4.92 -9.07 5.43
N SER A 14 5.45 -10.10 6.07
CA SER A 14 5.11 -11.48 5.78
C SER A 14 3.65 -11.77 6.12
N ASP A 15 3.18 -11.28 7.27
CA ASP A 15 1.79 -11.40 7.69
C ASP A 15 0.85 -10.66 6.74
N GLU A 16 1.18 -9.44 6.30
CA GLU A 16 0.37 -8.71 5.31
C GLU A 16 0.24 -9.45 3.96
N VAL A 17 1.31 -10.13 3.53
CA VAL A 17 1.26 -10.98 2.32
C VAL A 17 0.35 -12.20 2.54
N GLN A 18 0.34 -12.78 3.74
CA GLN A 18 -0.56 -13.89 4.08
C GLN A 18 -2.02 -13.44 4.20
N HIS A 19 -2.27 -12.31 4.86
CA HIS A 19 -3.59 -11.67 4.92
C HIS A 19 -4.13 -11.42 3.51
N TYR A 20 -3.32 -10.84 2.63
CA TYR A 20 -3.72 -10.65 1.24
C TYR A 20 -4.13 -11.96 0.55
N LYS A 21 -3.34 -13.03 0.70
CA LYS A 21 -3.69 -14.33 0.10
C LYS A 21 -5.00 -14.85 0.65
N HIS A 22 -5.20 -14.79 1.97
CA HIS A 22 -6.41 -15.23 2.62
C HIS A 22 -7.65 -14.50 2.08
N PHE A 23 -7.63 -13.16 2.08
CA PHE A 23 -8.72 -12.35 1.53
C PHE A 23 -8.91 -12.57 0.03
N TYR A 24 -7.83 -12.77 -0.72
CA TYR A 24 -7.91 -13.07 -2.16
C TYR A 24 -8.62 -14.40 -2.43
N HIS A 25 -8.35 -15.43 -1.63
CA HIS A 25 -9.05 -16.72 -1.77
C HIS A 25 -10.56 -16.57 -1.52
N ALA A 26 -10.94 -15.85 -0.46
CA ALA A 26 -12.34 -15.55 -0.19
C ALA A 26 -12.98 -14.75 -1.35
N PHE A 27 -12.30 -13.71 -1.84
CA PHE A 27 -12.77 -12.91 -2.98
C PHE A 27 -13.02 -13.75 -4.23
N VAL A 28 -12.11 -14.66 -4.57
CA VAL A 28 -12.27 -15.55 -5.74
C VAL A 28 -13.51 -16.43 -5.59
N ARG A 29 -13.76 -16.97 -4.37
CA ARG A 29 -14.95 -17.76 -4.07
C ARG A 29 -16.24 -16.96 -4.27
N TYR A 30 -16.33 -15.75 -3.70
CA TYR A 30 -17.52 -14.92 -3.85
C TYR A 30 -17.75 -14.46 -5.29
N ARG A 31 -16.67 -14.10 -5.99
CA ARG A 31 -16.77 -13.72 -7.41
C ARG A 31 -17.33 -14.85 -8.29
N GLN A 32 -17.05 -16.12 -7.97
CA GLN A 32 -17.62 -17.27 -8.68
C GLN A 32 -19.10 -17.47 -8.36
N ALA A 33 -19.49 -17.30 -7.10
CA ALA A 33 -20.87 -17.44 -6.66
C ALA A 33 -21.79 -16.29 -7.14
N GLU A 34 -21.29 -15.06 -7.17
CA GLU A 34 -22.07 -13.84 -7.42
C GLU A 34 -21.85 -13.25 -8.83
N ALA A 35 -21.07 -13.92 -9.68
CA ALA A 35 -20.76 -13.48 -11.06
C ALA A 35 -20.24 -12.04 -11.19
N LEU A 36 -19.44 -11.56 -10.22
CA LEU A 36 -18.92 -10.18 -10.22
C LEU A 36 -18.11 -9.86 -11.49
N HIS A 37 -18.53 -8.83 -12.21
CA HIS A 37 -17.88 -8.37 -13.43
C HIS A 37 -16.66 -7.48 -13.14
N ARG A 38 -15.68 -7.50 -14.06
CA ARG A 38 -14.42 -6.72 -13.96
C ARG A 38 -14.59 -5.23 -13.65
N PRO A 39 -15.50 -4.45 -14.27
CA PRO A 39 -15.64 -3.02 -13.97
C PRO A 39 -16.10 -2.75 -12.54
N GLY A 40 -16.97 -3.60 -11.97
CA GLY A 40 -17.40 -3.48 -10.58
C GLY A 40 -16.25 -3.72 -9.60
N VAL A 41 -15.40 -4.72 -9.89
CA VAL A 41 -14.18 -4.98 -9.10
C VAL A 41 -13.21 -3.80 -9.17
N LEU A 42 -13.02 -3.23 -10.37
CA LEU A 42 -12.15 -2.07 -10.55
C LEU A 42 -12.66 -0.85 -9.77
N ALA A 43 -13.96 -0.57 -9.83
CA ALA A 43 -14.58 0.53 -9.08
C ALA A 43 -14.44 0.35 -7.57
N ALA A 44 -14.63 -0.88 -7.07
CA ALA A 44 -14.46 -1.19 -5.65
C ALA A 44 -13.00 -1.00 -5.19
N LEU A 45 -12.03 -1.46 -5.98
CA LEU A 45 -10.61 -1.23 -5.71
C LEU A 45 -10.27 0.26 -5.70
N TRP A 46 -10.78 1.01 -6.69
CA TRP A 46 -10.55 2.45 -6.78
C TRP A 46 -11.09 3.20 -5.56
N ARG A 47 -12.31 2.89 -5.14
CA ARG A 47 -12.92 3.46 -3.93
C ARG A 47 -12.07 3.19 -2.69
N ARG A 48 -11.57 1.96 -2.52
CA ARG A 48 -10.70 1.60 -1.39
C ARG A 48 -9.37 2.32 -1.41
N VAL A 49 -8.74 2.48 -2.57
CA VAL A 49 -7.49 3.26 -2.69
C VAL A 49 -7.73 4.74 -2.35
N ALA A 50 -8.84 5.32 -2.78
CA ALA A 50 -9.19 6.69 -2.45
C ALA A 50 -9.43 6.89 -0.95
N GLU A 51 -10.15 5.95 -0.31
CA GLU A 51 -10.37 5.94 1.16
C GLU A 51 -9.05 5.82 1.94
N LEU A 52 -8.17 4.89 1.55
CA LEU A 52 -6.86 4.68 2.19
C LEU A 52 -5.99 5.93 2.16
N ARG A 53 -6.03 6.70 1.06
CA ARG A 53 -5.27 7.94 0.92
C ARG A 53 -5.75 9.05 1.87
N ALA A 54 -7.00 8.98 2.34
CA ALA A 54 -7.63 10.06 3.08
C ALA A 54 -7.54 9.94 4.61
N SER A 55 -7.34 8.74 5.18
CA SER A 55 -7.79 8.50 6.56
C SER A 55 -6.67 8.17 7.58
N ASP A 56 -5.76 7.23 7.32
CA ASP A 56 -5.12 6.55 8.46
C ASP A 56 -3.63 6.83 8.65
N ALA A 57 -2.87 6.99 7.57
CA ALA A 57 -1.43 7.23 7.67
C ALA A 57 -1.12 8.57 8.36
N ASP A 58 -1.95 9.58 8.10
CA ASP A 58 -1.71 10.91 8.62
C ASP A 58 -1.96 11.01 10.13
N VAL A 59 -3.02 10.36 10.62
CA VAL A 59 -3.32 10.29 12.06
C VAL A 59 -2.22 9.51 12.79
N ALA A 60 -1.81 8.35 12.25
CA ALA A 60 -0.74 7.54 12.83
C ALA A 60 0.59 8.31 12.94
N LEU A 61 0.97 9.05 11.89
CA LEU A 61 2.19 9.86 11.88
C LEU A 61 2.14 11.00 12.89
N ARG A 62 0.99 11.67 13.05
CA ARG A 62 0.81 12.71 14.08
C ARG A 62 0.98 12.16 15.48
N HIS A 63 0.41 10.99 15.78
CA HIS A 63 0.57 10.35 17.09
C HIS A 63 2.00 9.88 17.33
N ALA A 64 2.65 9.26 16.33
CA ALA A 64 4.04 8.85 16.42
C ALA A 64 4.98 10.04 16.64
N ALA A 65 4.75 11.16 15.93
CA ALA A 65 5.50 12.40 16.13
C ALA A 65 5.25 13.00 17.52
N ALA A 66 4.00 13.07 17.98
CA ALA A 66 3.67 13.56 19.31
C ALA A 66 4.37 12.76 20.43
N TRP A 67 4.44 11.44 20.28
CA TRP A 67 5.15 10.58 21.22
C TRP A 67 6.68 10.79 21.16
N ARG A 68 7.27 10.86 19.97
CA ARG A 68 8.73 10.99 19.77
C ARG A 68 9.31 12.30 20.30
N TRP A 69 8.55 13.38 20.23
CA TRP A 69 8.96 14.73 20.68
C TRP A 69 8.31 15.14 22.01
N ARG A 70 7.82 14.18 22.81
CA ARG A 70 7.10 14.46 24.07
C ARG A 70 7.96 15.17 25.13
N GLU A 71 9.29 14.99 25.11
CA GLU A 71 10.21 15.45 26.17
C GLU A 71 10.98 16.73 25.81
N GLY A 72 10.27 17.76 25.34
CA GLY A 72 10.80 19.14 25.31
C GLY A 72 11.67 19.53 24.11
N ALA A 73 11.87 18.64 23.13
CA ALA A 73 12.52 19.00 21.88
C ALA A 73 11.58 19.82 20.98
N GLN A 74 12.11 20.82 20.27
CA GLN A 74 11.37 21.59 19.27
C GLN A 74 10.76 20.63 18.23
N ARG A 75 9.44 20.47 18.25
CA ARG A 75 8.73 19.56 17.35
C ARG A 75 8.66 20.19 15.94
N PRO A 76 9.16 19.51 14.89
CA PRO A 76 8.93 19.93 13.50
C PRO A 76 7.43 19.89 13.16
N SER A 77 6.97 20.72 12.23
CA SER A 77 5.55 20.73 11.87
C SER A 77 5.11 19.37 11.31
N ASP A 78 3.85 19.00 11.50
CA ASP A 78 3.31 17.72 11.01
C ASP A 78 3.54 17.60 9.49
N ALA A 79 3.32 18.68 8.74
CA ALA A 79 3.62 18.72 7.31
C ALA A 79 5.08 18.37 6.98
N GLN A 80 6.05 18.82 7.78
CA GLN A 80 7.47 18.49 7.58
C GLN A 80 7.77 17.02 7.91
N VAL A 81 7.19 16.49 8.99
CA VAL A 81 7.34 15.07 9.37
C VAL A 81 6.76 14.19 8.28
N HIS A 82 5.53 14.45 7.84
CA HIS A 82 4.88 13.70 6.78
C HIS A 82 5.71 13.75 5.51
N ARG A 83 6.12 14.94 5.05
CA ARG A 83 6.94 15.07 3.83
C ARG A 83 8.21 14.23 3.89
N ARG A 84 8.91 14.22 5.03
CA ARG A 84 10.14 13.44 5.22
C ARG A 84 9.87 11.93 5.21
N VAL A 85 8.82 11.49 5.90
CA VAL A 85 8.46 10.06 5.95
C VAL A 85 7.98 9.58 4.59
N TYR A 86 7.09 10.29 3.92
CA TYR A 86 6.63 9.94 2.56
C TYR A 86 7.79 9.93 1.56
N ALA A 87 8.72 10.90 1.63
CA ALA A 87 9.91 10.90 0.76
C ALA A 87 10.84 9.69 1.01
N LEU A 88 10.95 9.22 2.26
CA LEU A 88 11.70 8.01 2.59
C LEU A 88 10.98 6.76 2.09
N MET A 89 9.67 6.67 2.34
CA MET A 89 8.83 5.57 1.87
C MET A 89 8.89 5.49 0.34
N ALA A 90 8.80 6.62 -0.36
CA ALA A 90 8.84 6.70 -1.81
C ALA A 90 10.06 6.00 -2.44
N ARG A 91 11.21 6.05 -1.75
CA ARG A 91 12.46 5.43 -2.21
C ARG A 91 12.52 3.92 -1.96
N SER A 92 11.83 3.46 -0.93
CA SER A 92 11.91 2.07 -0.45
C SER A 92 10.64 1.27 -0.72
N TYR A 93 9.60 1.88 -1.29
CA TYR A 93 8.30 1.26 -1.47
C TYR A 93 8.37 0.16 -2.54
N PRO A 94 7.90 -1.08 -2.25
CA PRO A 94 7.90 -2.17 -3.20
C PRO A 94 6.75 -2.01 -4.21
N VAL A 95 6.86 -1.01 -5.10
CA VAL A 95 5.81 -0.61 -6.06
C VAL A 95 5.34 -1.79 -6.93
N ASP A 96 6.26 -2.63 -7.42
CA ASP A 96 5.87 -3.75 -8.30
C ASP A 96 4.98 -4.76 -7.57
N LEU A 97 5.25 -5.02 -6.28
CA LEU A 97 4.44 -5.93 -5.47
C LEU A 97 3.03 -5.34 -5.26
N ALA A 98 2.95 -4.05 -4.90
CA ALA A 98 1.68 -3.36 -4.70
C ALA A 98 0.82 -3.34 -5.99
N VAL A 99 1.43 -2.99 -7.12
CA VAL A 99 0.75 -2.98 -8.43
C VAL A 99 0.27 -4.38 -8.81
N ARG A 100 1.12 -5.40 -8.65
CA ARG A 100 0.73 -6.79 -8.91
C ARG A 100 -0.44 -7.23 -8.03
N MET A 101 -0.40 -6.88 -6.74
CA MET A 101 -1.47 -7.21 -5.79
C MET A 101 -2.79 -6.51 -6.13
N ALA A 102 -2.73 -5.27 -6.62
CA ALA A 102 -3.89 -4.50 -7.06
C ALA A 102 -4.49 -5.00 -8.39
N LEU A 103 -3.67 -5.52 -9.31
CA LEU A 103 -4.13 -6.04 -10.61
C LEU A 103 -4.69 -7.48 -10.52
N LYS A 104 -4.19 -8.29 -9.57
CA LYS A 104 -4.58 -9.71 -9.43
C LYS A 104 -6.11 -9.96 -9.33
N PRO A 105 -6.91 -9.13 -8.61
CA PRO A 105 -8.36 -9.31 -8.52
C PRO A 105 -9.09 -9.18 -9.87
N LEU A 106 -8.52 -8.45 -10.83
CA LEU A 106 -9.12 -8.26 -12.16
C LEU A 106 -9.08 -9.53 -13.02
N ARG A 107 -8.21 -10.49 -12.67
CA ARG A 107 -7.98 -11.74 -13.43
C ARG A 107 -7.79 -11.45 -14.93
N LEU A 108 -6.84 -10.56 -15.22
CA LEU A 108 -6.42 -10.28 -16.58
C LEU A 108 -5.71 -11.53 -17.15
N PRO A 109 -5.77 -11.78 -18.46
CA PRO A 109 -4.95 -12.82 -19.09
C PRO A 109 -3.46 -12.61 -18.74
N PRO A 110 -2.66 -13.66 -18.55
CA PRO A 110 -1.26 -13.53 -18.12
C PRO A 110 -0.41 -12.61 -19.02
N ALA A 111 -0.68 -12.60 -20.33
CA ALA A 111 -0.03 -11.69 -21.26
C ALA A 111 -0.38 -10.22 -20.98
N MET A 112 -1.66 -9.92 -20.76
CA MET A 112 -2.15 -8.57 -20.50
C MET A 112 -1.72 -8.07 -19.11
N GLN A 113 -1.67 -8.96 -18.12
CA GLN A 113 -1.17 -8.63 -16.78
C GLN A 113 0.32 -8.23 -16.83
N ARG A 114 1.17 -9.00 -17.51
CA ARG A 114 2.60 -8.67 -17.65
C ARG A 114 2.80 -7.35 -18.39
N TRP A 115 1.98 -7.10 -19.41
CA TRP A 115 2.04 -5.88 -20.20
C TRP A 115 1.56 -4.65 -19.43
N THR A 116 0.58 -4.78 -18.52
CA THR A 116 0.07 -3.68 -17.69
C THR A 116 0.87 -3.44 -16.41
N GLU A 117 1.46 -4.48 -15.81
CA GLU A 117 2.20 -4.37 -14.55
C GLU A 117 3.41 -3.43 -14.67
N ARG A 118 4.22 -3.57 -15.71
CA ARG A 118 5.43 -2.76 -15.93
C ARG A 118 5.14 -1.26 -16.12
N PRO A 119 4.26 -0.83 -17.05
CA PRO A 119 3.96 0.58 -17.22
C PRO A 119 3.25 1.18 -16.01
N MET A 120 2.32 0.44 -15.37
CA MET A 120 1.66 0.91 -14.14
C MET A 120 2.66 1.11 -13.00
N ALA A 121 3.59 0.17 -12.81
CA ALA A 121 4.62 0.32 -11.79
C ALA A 121 5.59 1.48 -12.09
N ALA A 122 5.91 1.74 -13.37
CA ALA A 122 6.69 2.91 -13.75
C ALA A 122 5.96 4.23 -13.47
N LEU A 123 4.68 4.33 -13.83
CA LEU A 123 3.84 5.50 -13.56
C LEU A 123 3.70 5.77 -12.06
N VAL A 124 3.45 4.71 -11.27
CA VAL A 124 3.34 4.84 -9.81
C VAL A 124 4.67 5.25 -9.19
N ARG A 125 5.81 4.68 -9.63
CA ARG A 125 7.13 5.12 -9.19
C ARG A 125 7.37 6.61 -9.48
N GLN A 126 7.01 7.06 -10.69
CA GLN A 126 7.15 8.47 -11.06
C GLN A 126 6.26 9.38 -10.21
N ALA A 127 5.00 8.99 -9.98
CA ALA A 127 4.06 9.74 -9.17
C ALA A 127 4.38 9.74 -7.66
N ILE A 128 5.15 8.77 -7.18
CA ILE A 128 5.60 8.68 -5.78
C ILE A 128 6.88 9.50 -5.55
N LEU A 129 7.70 9.70 -6.59
CA LEU A 129 8.93 10.48 -6.54
C LEU A 129 8.73 11.99 -6.80
N HIS A 130 7.55 12.39 -7.30
CA HIS A 130 7.13 13.77 -7.54
C HIS A 130 6.02 14.18 -6.58
#